data_AF-A0A7K0NNA0-F1
#
_entry.id   AF-A0A7K0NNA0-F1
#
_cell.length_a   1.000
_cell.length_b   1.000
_cell.length_c   1.000
_cell.angle_alpha   90.00
_cell.angle_beta   90.00
_cell.angle_gamma   90.00
#
_symmetry.space_group_name_H-M   'P 1'
#
loop_
_entity.id
_entity.type
_entity.pdbx_description
1 polymer ?
#
loop_
_entity_poly.entity_id
_entity_poly.type
_entity_poly.pdbx_seq_one_letter_code
_entity_poly.pdbx_strand_id
1 'polypeptide(L)' 'GNNVSHSQVKTRRRWNPNIQRVKTLVAGASKRQNVCTSCLKAGKVTR' A
#
# COMPACT_ATOMS: atom_id res chain seq x y z
N GLY A 1 -6.08 -13.12 6.36
CA GLY A 1 -6.68 -13.29 7.70
C GLY A 1 -8.13 -13.65 7.56
N ASN A 2 -8.86 -13.79 8.67
CA ASN A 2 -10.31 -13.96 8.62
C ASN A 2 -10.99 -12.69 9.17
N ASN A 3 -12.18 -12.37 8.65
CA ASN A 3 -13.14 -11.61 9.41
C ASN A 3 -13.83 -12.60 10.36
N VAL A 4 -13.87 -12.29 11.64
CA VAL A 4 -14.46 -13.17 12.66
C VAL A 4 -15.63 -12.41 13.25
N SER A 5 -16.84 -12.94 13.06
CA SER A 5 -18.05 -12.38 13.67
C SER A 5 -18.14 -12.76 15.15
N HIS A 6 -19.08 -12.13 15.86
CA HIS A 6 -19.39 -12.44 17.25
C HIS A 6 -19.73 -13.93 17.47
N SER A 7 -20.43 -14.55 16.51
CA SER A 7 -20.75 -15.99 16.50
C SER A 7 -19.62 -16.89 15.99
N GLN A 8 -18.37 -16.39 15.92
CA GLN A 8 -17.18 -17.08 15.43
C GLN A 8 -17.23 -17.57 13.97
N VAL A 9 -18.13 -17.02 13.15
CA VAL A 9 -18.13 -17.31 11.70
C VAL A 9 -16.89 -16.66 11.09
N LYS A 10 -16.04 -17.48 10.45
CA LYS A 10 -14.78 -17.06 9.86
C LYS A 10 -14.93 -16.91 8.35
N THR A 11 -14.95 -15.69 7.84
CA THR A 11 -14.89 -15.42 6.40
C THR A 11 -13.49 -14.99 6.00
N ARG A 12 -13.01 -15.43 4.82
CA ARG A 12 -11.67 -15.06 4.34
C ARG A 12 -11.65 -13.57 4.00
N ARG A 13 -10.60 -12.87 4.44
CA ARG A 13 -10.35 -11.49 4.01
C ARG A 13 -8.89 -11.21 3.74
N ARG A 14 -8.68 -10.19 2.92
CA ARG A 14 -7.36 -9.63 2.62
C ARG A 14 -7.17 -8.32 3.40
N TRP A 15 -5.94 -8.09 3.82
CA TRP A 15 -5.50 -6.80 4.34
C TRP A 15 -4.62 -6.19 3.27
N ASN A 16 -5.18 -5.28 2.48
CA ASN A 16 -4.42 -4.62 1.43
C ASN A 16 -3.59 -3.49 2.05
N PRO A 17 -2.31 -3.34 1.66
CA PRO A 17 -1.52 -2.21 2.11
C PRO A 17 -2.11 -0.90 1.57
N ASN A 18 -1.89 0.20 2.30
CA ASN A 18 -2.26 1.53 1.84
C ASN A 18 -1.28 1.99 0.75
N ILE A 19 -1.67 1.76 -0.50
CA ILE A 19 -0.92 2.10 -1.72
C ILE A 19 -1.46 3.43 -2.26
N GLN A 20 -0.55 4.35 -2.59
CA GLN A 20 -0.85 5.68 -3.10
C GLN A 20 -0.29 5.85 -4.50
N ARG A 21 -1.05 6.51 -5.40
CA ARG A 21 -0.58 6.91 -6.73
C ARG A 21 0.17 8.22 -6.62
N VAL A 22 1.48 8.19 -6.81
CA VAL A 22 2.35 9.37 -6.72
C VAL A 22 3.21 9.53 -7.96
N LYS A 23 3.60 10.77 -8.27
CA LYS A 23 4.72 11.03 -9.18
C LYS A 23 6.01 10.78 -8.41
N THR A 24 6.94 10.10 -9.06
CA THR A 24 8.20 9.65 -8.48
C THR A 24 9.30 9.75 -9.51
N LEU A 25 10.48 10.24 -9.12
CA LEU A 25 11.66 10.24 -9.97
C LEU A 25 12.29 8.85 -9.98
N VAL A 26 12.19 8.15 -11.12
CA VAL A 26 12.84 6.85 -11.30
C VAL A 26 13.84 6.98 -12.44
N ALA A 27 15.12 6.81 -12.13
CA ALA A 27 16.24 6.98 -13.06
C ALA A 27 16.22 8.34 -13.80
N GLY A 28 15.92 9.42 -13.07
CA GLY A 28 15.90 10.79 -13.61
C GLY A 28 14.62 11.20 -14.35
N ALA A 29 13.70 10.27 -14.62
CA ALA A 29 12.42 10.58 -15.26
C ALA A 29 11.26 10.54 -14.25
N SER A 30 10.39 11.55 -14.27
CA SER A 30 9.18 11.55 -13.45
C SER A 30 8.16 10.56 -14.01
N LYS A 31 7.84 9.52 -13.25
CA LYS A 31 6.83 8.51 -13.61
C LYS A 31 5.74 8.46 -12.54
N ARG A 32 4.51 8.15 -12.94
CA ARG A 32 3.43 7.85 -11.99
C ARG A 32 3.52 6.39 -11.59
N GLN A 33 3.68 6.13 -10.30
CA GLN A 33 3.78 4.77 -9.77
C GLN A 33 2.92 4.58 -8.52
N ASN A 34 2.60 3.32 -8.25
CA ASN A 34 1.91 2.89 -7.04
C ASN A 34 2.94 2.65 -5.95
N VAL A 35 2.92 3.46 -4.90
CA VAL A 35 3.92 3.41 -3.82
C VAL A 35 3.22 3.16 -2.49
N CYS A 36 3.82 2.32 -1.65
CA CYS A 36 3.31 2.06 -0.32
C CYS A 36 3.51 3.27 0.61
N THR A 37 2.55 3.58 1.47
CA THR A 37 2.68 4.72 2.41
C THR A 37 3.88 4.59 3.35
N SER A 38 4.26 3.39 3.76
CA SER A 38 5.49 3.18 4.54
C SER A 38 6.76 3.46 3.74
N CYS A 39 6.75 3.23 2.43
CA CYS A 39 7.83 3.55 1.50
C CYS A 39 8.00 5.08 1.39
N LEU A 40 6.89 5.81 1.30
CA LEU A 40 6.88 7.28 1.31
C LEU A 40 7.40 7.84 2.64
N LYS A 41 6.93 7.29 3.77
CA LYS A 41 7.40 7.70 5.11
C LYS A 41 8.90 7.45 5.30
N ALA A 42 9.41 6.34 4.78
CA ALA A 42 10.82 5.98 4.88
C ALA A 42 11.74 6.75 3.89
N GLY A 43 11.19 7.63 3.06
CA GLY A 43 11.99 8.37 2.06
C GLY A 43 12.60 7.48 0.97
N LYS A 44 12.13 6.23 0.81
CA LYS A 44 12.65 5.29 -0.20
C LYS A 44 12.30 5.72 -1.63
N VAL A 45 11.35 6.63 -1.77
CA VAL A 45 10.88 7.13 -3.05
C VAL A 45 10.73 8.65 -2.98
N THR A 46 11.45 9.34 -3.85
CA THR A 46 11.44 10.79 -3.96
C THR A 46 10.34 11.21 -4.95
N ARG A 47 9.56 12.23 -4.57
CA ARG A 47 8.46 12.78 -5.38
C ARG A 47 8.99 13.57 -6.58
#